data_AF-A0A4P9UTF6-F1
#
_entry.id   AF-A0A4P9UTF6-F1
#
_cell.length_a   1.000
_cell.length_b   1.000
_cell.length_c   1.000
_cell.angle_alpha   90.00
_cell.angle_beta   90.00
_cell.angle_gamma   90.00
#
_symmetry.space_group_name_H-M   'P 1'
#
loop_
_entity.id
_entity.type
_entity.pdbx_description
1 polymer ?
#
loop_
_entity_poly.entity_id
_entity_poly.type
_entity_poly.pdbx_seq_one_letter_code
_entity_poly.pdbx_strand_id
1 'polypeptide(L)'
;MSANRTNKHELAQVVTLTENIVAHALRGEWDAVNELQLVQGRQVRALIAEPGGVLNENMELLNKLQALMNQVIDLAETEKAAVAEQLCRFRKVESVNKAYLQNME
;
A
#
# COMPACT_ATOMS: atom_id res chain seq x y z
N MET A 1 16.57 13.58 -26.94
CA MET A 1 15.14 13.20 -26.98
C MET A 1 14.86 11.76 -26.54
N SER A 2 15.85 10.86 -26.43
CA SER A 2 15.61 9.45 -26.04
C SER A 2 15.30 9.24 -24.55
N ALA A 3 16.06 9.88 -23.64
CA ALA A 3 15.90 9.70 -22.19
C ALA A 3 14.49 10.06 -21.67
N ASN A 4 13.89 11.13 -22.20
CA ASN A 4 12.57 11.57 -21.78
C ASN A 4 11.44 10.57 -22.10
N ARG A 5 11.54 9.85 -23.23
CA ARG A 5 10.58 8.78 -23.57
C ARG A 5 10.74 7.57 -22.65
N THR A 6 11.97 7.24 -22.28
CA THR A 6 12.29 6.17 -21.33
C THR A 6 11.69 6.48 -19.95
N ASN A 7 11.92 7.69 -19.42
CA ASN A 7 11.45 8.10 -18.10
C ASN A 7 9.93 8.13 -18.00
N LYS A 8 9.24 8.60 -19.04
CA LYS A 8 7.77 8.56 -19.11
C LYS A 8 7.24 7.12 -19.11
N HIS A 9 7.89 6.23 -19.85
CA HIS A 9 7.49 4.82 -19.91
C HIS A 9 7.66 4.14 -18.55
N GLU A 10 8.81 4.34 -17.90
CA GLU A 10 9.09 3.78 -16.58
C GLU A 10 8.15 4.33 -15.51
N LEU A 11 7.84 5.63 -15.53
CA LEU A 11 6.85 6.20 -14.63
C LEU A 11 5.44 5.63 -14.88
N ALA A 12 5.06 5.40 -16.14
CA ALA A 12 3.79 4.75 -16.45
C ALA A 12 3.73 3.31 -15.90
N GLN A 13 4.84 2.55 -15.94
CA GLN A 13 4.92 1.23 -15.30
C GLN A 13 4.73 1.32 -13.78
N VAL A 14 5.34 2.31 -13.13
CA VAL A 14 5.15 2.53 -11.69
C VAL A 14 3.68 2.85 -11.37
N VAL A 15 3.02 3.68 -12.19
CA VAL A 15 1.59 3.96 -12.04
C VAL A 15 0.76 2.68 -12.13
N THR A 16 0.98 1.85 -13.16
CA THR A 16 0.28 0.56 -13.30
C THR A 16 0.53 -0.38 -12.14
N LEU A 17 1.76 -0.45 -11.64
CA LEU A 17 2.06 -1.23 -10.44
C LEU A 17 1.29 -0.71 -9.23
N THR A 18 1.14 0.60 -9.10
CA THR A 18 0.38 1.23 -8.02
C THR A 18 -1.12 0.95 -8.13
N GLU A 19 -1.68 0.94 -9.35
CA GLU A 19 -3.07 0.52 -9.59
C GLU A 19 -3.30 -0.93 -9.15
N ASN A 20 -2.34 -1.82 -9.40
CA ASN A 20 -2.40 -3.20 -8.92
C ASN A 20 -2.36 -3.26 -7.39
N ILE A 21 -1.49 -2.47 -6.74
CA ILE A 21 -1.45 -2.37 -5.26
C ILE A 21 -2.82 -1.94 -4.72
N VAL A 22 -3.45 -0.93 -5.31
CA VAL A 22 -4.81 -0.49 -4.92
C VAL A 22 -5.82 -1.63 -5.09
N ALA A 23 -5.76 -2.37 -6.21
CA ALA A 23 -6.68 -3.48 -6.46
C ALA A 23 -6.54 -4.61 -5.42
N HIS A 24 -5.31 -4.95 -5.00
CA HIS A 24 -5.06 -5.93 -3.94
C HIS A 24 -5.52 -5.42 -2.57
N ALA A 25 -5.27 -4.15 -2.25
CA ALA A 25 -5.73 -3.52 -1.01
C ALA A 25 -7.26 -3.54 -0.90
N LEU A 26 -7.99 -3.25 -1.99
CA LEU A 26 -9.46 -3.32 -2.04
C LEU A 26 -10.01 -4.74 -1.81
N ARG A 27 -9.21 -5.77 -2.08
CA ARG A 27 -9.58 -7.18 -1.84
C ARG A 27 -9.11 -7.69 -0.47
N GLY A 28 -8.41 -6.87 0.32
CA GLY A 28 -7.82 -7.27 1.59
C GLY A 28 -6.60 -8.20 1.44
N GLU A 29 -5.98 -8.24 0.25
CA GLU A 29 -4.83 -9.10 -0.05
C GLU A 29 -3.52 -8.42 0.40
N TRP A 30 -3.39 -8.18 1.71
CA TRP A 30 -2.33 -7.33 2.29
C TRP A 30 -0.92 -7.90 2.16
N ASP A 31 -0.76 -9.23 2.08
CA ASP A 31 0.54 -9.85 1.79
C ASP A 31 1.03 -9.47 0.37
N ALA A 32 0.14 -9.53 -0.61
CA ALA A 32 0.43 -9.11 -1.99
C ALA A 32 0.70 -7.60 -2.07
N VAL A 33 -0.04 -6.78 -1.32
CA VAL A 33 0.23 -5.34 -1.19
C VAL A 33 1.66 -5.09 -0.73
N ASN A 34 2.12 -5.78 0.33
CA ASN A 34 3.47 -5.63 0.88
C ASN A 34 4.55 -6.00 -0.15
N GLU A 35 4.40 -7.12 -0.85
CA GLU A 35 5.35 -7.56 -1.87
C GLU A 35 5.44 -6.55 -3.03
N LEU A 36 4.29 -6.08 -3.53
CA LEU A 36 4.23 -5.13 -4.63
C LEU A 36 4.77 -3.75 -4.23
N GLN A 37 4.56 -3.31 -2.99
CA GLN A 37 5.14 -2.06 -2.49
C GLN A 37 6.66 -2.09 -2.48
N LEU A 38 7.28 -3.23 -2.14
CA LEU A 38 8.73 -3.38 -2.20
C LEU A 38 9.26 -3.24 -3.64
N VAL A 39 8.54 -3.79 -4.62
CA VAL A 39 8.87 -3.65 -6.05
C VAL A 39 8.73 -2.19 -6.48
N GLN A 40 7.60 -1.56 -6.16
CA GLN A 40 7.30 -0.17 -6.49
C GLN A 40 8.36 0.78 -5.91
N GLY A 41 8.75 0.62 -4.65
CA GLY A 41 9.76 1.44 -4.01
C GLY A 41 11.16 1.29 -4.63
N ARG A 42 11.48 0.15 -5.25
CA ARG A 42 12.71 0.00 -6.04
C ARG A 42 12.64 0.77 -7.35
N GLN A 43 11.52 0.68 -8.07
CA GLN A 43 11.32 1.38 -9.35
C GLN A 43 11.30 2.91 -9.18
N VAL A 44 10.61 3.41 -8.15
CA VAL A 44 10.60 4.86 -7.82
C VAL A 44 12.01 5.37 -7.51
N ARG A 45 12.81 4.60 -6.74
CA ARG A 45 14.20 4.99 -6.44
C ARG A 45 15.08 5.01 -7.69
N ALA A 46 14.89 4.06 -8.61
CA ALA A 46 15.60 4.05 -9.89
C ALA A 46 15.28 5.30 -10.71
N LEU A 47 13.98 5.66 -10.83
CA LEU A 47 13.51 6.86 -11.54
C LEU A 47 14.09 8.17 -10.98
N ILE A 48 14.26 8.27 -9.66
CA ILE A 48 14.80 9.48 -9.00
C ILE A 48 16.33 9.54 -9.12
N ALA A 49 17.00 8.40 -9.22
CA ALA A 49 18.46 8.33 -9.36
C ALA A 49 18.95 8.73 -10.76
N GLU A 50 18.08 8.76 -11.77
CA GLU A 50 18.45 9.15 -13.13
C GLU A 50 18.72 10.67 -13.27
N PRO A 51 19.92 11.08 -13.73
CA PRO A 51 20.21 12.48 -14.01
C PRO A 51 19.39 12.97 -15.22
N GLY A 52 18.53 13.97 -15.03
CA GLY A 52 17.73 14.56 -16.11
C GLY A 52 16.26 14.84 -15.78
N GLY A 53 15.80 14.49 -14.59
CA GLY A 53 14.57 15.01 -13.99
C GLY A 53 13.28 14.59 -14.70
N VAL A 54 12.60 13.58 -14.15
CA VAL A 54 11.26 13.12 -14.57
C VAL A 54 10.14 14.18 -14.35
N LEU A 55 10.48 15.29 -13.66
CA LEU A 55 9.54 16.06 -12.84
C LEU A 55 8.58 16.98 -13.62
N ASN A 56 9.03 17.74 -14.63
CA ASN A 56 8.18 18.81 -15.16
C ASN A 56 7.24 18.36 -16.29
N GLU A 57 7.62 17.40 -17.12
CA GLU A 57 6.81 16.98 -18.28
C GLU A 57 5.84 15.81 -17.98
N ASN A 58 5.98 15.16 -16.82
CA ASN A 58 5.16 14.01 -16.45
C ASN A 58 4.28 14.25 -15.22
N MET A 59 3.97 15.52 -14.92
CA MET A 59 3.19 15.93 -13.75
C MET A 59 1.85 15.20 -13.62
N GLU A 60 1.16 14.91 -14.73
CA GLU A 60 -0.10 14.15 -14.69
C GLU A 60 0.09 12.74 -14.12
N LEU A 61 1.15 12.05 -14.54
CA LEU A 61 1.47 10.70 -14.06
C LEU A 61 1.95 10.73 -12.60
N LEU A 62 2.72 11.74 -12.21
CA LEU A 62 3.15 11.93 -10.82
C LEU A 62 1.97 12.23 -9.89
N ASN A 63 1.04 13.09 -10.31
CA ASN A 63 -0.18 13.39 -9.56
C ASN A 63 -1.06 12.14 -9.43
N LYS A 64 -1.20 11.36 -10.51
CA LYS A 64 -1.93 10.09 -10.46
C LYS A 64 -1.26 9.09 -9.50
N LEU A 65 0.06 8.95 -9.56
CA LEU A 65 0.83 8.11 -8.64
C LEU A 65 0.58 8.52 -7.18
N GLN A 66 0.66 9.82 -6.88
CA GLN A 66 0.40 10.35 -5.54
C GLN A 66 -1.03 10.07 -5.07
N ALA A 67 -2.04 10.29 -5.92
CA ALA A 67 -3.43 10.02 -5.59
C ALA A 67 -3.67 8.53 -5.28
N LEU A 68 -3.10 7.63 -6.08
CA LEU A 68 -3.20 6.18 -5.84
C LEU A 68 -2.48 5.77 -4.54
N MET A 69 -1.31 6.33 -4.25
CA MET A 69 -0.61 6.05 -2.99
C MET A 69 -1.43 6.51 -1.77
N ASN A 70 -2.04 7.70 -1.83
CA ASN A 70 -2.93 8.17 -0.77
C ASN A 70 -4.10 7.20 -0.57
N GLN A 71 -4.71 6.71 -1.65
CA GLN A 71 -5.79 5.73 -1.57
C GLN A 71 -5.33 4.42 -0.89
N VAL A 72 -4.13 3.91 -1.19
CA VAL A 72 -3.58 2.72 -0.51
C VAL A 72 -3.41 2.98 0.98
N ILE A 73 -2.92 4.17 1.36
CA ILE A 73 -2.75 4.56 2.77
C ILE A 73 -4.10 4.59 3.50
N ASP A 74 -5.12 5.20 2.90
CA ASP A 74 -6.46 5.28 3.49
C ASP A 74 -7.09 3.89 3.68
N LEU A 75 -6.88 2.98 2.73
CA LEU A 75 -7.30 1.58 2.83
C LEU A 75 -6.56 0.85 3.96
N ALA A 76 -5.25 1.07 4.11
CA ALA A 76 -4.44 0.45 5.14
C ALA A 76 -4.83 0.93 6.55
N GLU A 77 -5.13 2.21 6.72
CA GLU A 77 -5.65 2.75 7.99
C GLU A 77 -7.04 2.18 8.32
N THR A 78 -7.88 1.98 7.31
CA THR A 78 -9.19 1.33 7.49
C THR A 78 -9.03 -0.12 7.96
N GLU A 79 -8.16 -0.91 7.31
CA GLU A 79 -7.88 -2.29 7.72
C GLU A 79 -7.31 -2.36 9.15
N LYS A 80 -6.34 -1.50 9.45
CA LYS A 80 -5.74 -1.41 10.79
C LYS A 80 -6.78 -1.17 11.87
N ALA A 81 -7.76 -0.31 11.62
CA ALA A 81 -8.88 -0.09 12.53
C ALA A 81 -9.75 -1.35 12.68
N ALA A 82 -10.05 -2.05 11.59
CA ALA A 82 -10.84 -3.28 11.60
C ALA A 82 -10.14 -4.41 12.40
N VAL A 83 -8.84 -4.62 12.16
CA VAL A 83 -8.03 -5.60 12.90
C VAL A 83 -7.94 -5.24 14.39
N ALA A 84 -7.78 -3.96 14.73
CA ALA A 84 -7.78 -3.51 16.12
C ALA A 84 -9.11 -3.80 16.83
N GLU A 85 -10.24 -3.62 16.14
CA GLU A 85 -11.56 -3.97 16.66
C GLU A 85 -11.70 -5.48 16.88
N GLN A 86 -11.29 -6.30 15.91
CA GLN A 86 -11.31 -7.76 16.04
C GLN A 86 -10.47 -8.24 17.22
N LEU A 87 -9.27 -7.67 17.41
CA LEU A 87 -8.41 -7.98 18.55
C LEU A 87 -9.08 -7.64 19.89
N CYS A 88 -9.78 -6.51 19.96
CA CYS A 88 -10.56 -6.13 21.14
C CYS A 88 -11.65 -7.16 21.47
N ARG A 89 -12.36 -7.67 20.45
CA ARG A 89 -13.37 -8.72 20.61
C ARG A 89 -12.74 -10.02 21.12
N PHE A 90 -11.59 -10.44 20.58
CA PHE A 90 -10.90 -11.64 21.07
C PHE A 90 -10.47 -11.53 22.53
N ARG A 91 -9.93 -10.37 22.94
CA ARG A 91 -9.56 -10.14 24.35
C ARG A 91 -10.75 -10.24 25.31
N LYS A 92 -11.92 -9.76 24.89
CA LYS A 92 -13.17 -9.92 25.69
C LYS A 92 -13.57 -11.38 25.82
N VAL A 93 -13.51 -12.15 24.74
CA VAL A 93 -13.80 -13.60 24.78
C VAL A 93 -12.79 -14.32 25.68
N GLU A 94 -11.51 -13.99 25.56
CA GLU A 94 -10.46 -14.55 26.43
C GLU A 94 -10.72 -14.27 27.91
N SER A 95 -11.13 -13.04 28.28
CA SER A 95 -11.42 -12.71 29.67
C SER A 95 -12.63 -13.47 30.22
N VAL A 96 -13.67 -13.65 29.40
CA VAL A 96 -14.86 -14.44 29.77
C VAL A 96 -14.48 -15.90 29.99
N ASN A 97 -13.69 -16.49 29.08
CA ASN A 97 -13.22 -17.87 29.21
C ASN A 97 -12.37 -18.07 30.48
N LYS A 98 -11.49 -17.13 30.81
CA LYS A 98 -10.70 -17.14 32.05
C LYS A 98 -11.60 -17.12 33.29
N ALA A 99 -12.60 -16.25 33.31
CA ALA A 99 -13.54 -16.16 34.43
C ALA A 99 -14.37 -17.44 34.59
N TYR A 100 -14.77 -18.08 33.48
CA TYR A 100 -15.49 -19.36 33.53
C TYR A 100 -14.63 -20.46 34.16
N LEU A 101 -13.39 -20.62 33.71
CA LEU A 101 -12.46 -21.63 34.24
C LEU A 101 -12.21 -21.45 35.74
N GLN A 102 -12.04 -20.21 36.21
CA GLN A 102 -11.83 -19.90 37.63
C GLN A 102 -13.02 -20.23 38.55
N ASN A 103 -14.24 -20.33 38.00
CA ASN A 103 -15.44 -20.69 38.76
C ASN A 103 -15.73 -22.20 38.77
N MET A 104 -14.90 -23.00 38.08
CA MET A 104 -15.02 -24.46 38.06
C MET A 104 -14.01 -25.17 38.97
N GLU A 105 -13.06 -24.43 39.55
CA GLU A 105 -12.13 -24.87 40.61
C GLU A 105 -12.69 -24.57 42.00
#